data_AF-A0A0D3JDK8-F1
#
_entry.id   AF-A0A0D3JDK8-F1
#
_cell.length_a   1.000
_cell.length_b   1.000
_cell.length_c   1.000
_cell.angle_alpha   90.00
_cell.angle_beta   90.00
_cell.angle_gamma   90.00
#
_symmetry.space_group_name_H-M   'P 1'
#
loop_
_entity.id
_entity.type
_entity.pdbx_description
1 polymer ?
#
loop_
_entity_poly.entity_id
_entity_poly.type
_entity_poly.pdbx_seq_one_letter_code
_entity_poly.pdbx_strand_id
1 'polypeptide(L)'
;MQHSHLRIAAARLELSDVASFAASAYLTRYATSPPPPMPAAATAGSRDGGAEAAAGADAEEEAAARVGACLFAACKACEQPRRARDVVNAVHLAARGEVLRDSRTYWRRKDALLQHEQSLLRALGFEPAVHPPHRLLYNYLHALRAPPQLCTLAAAIANDAAASADCVRRRPSLIAAAAIALAAALLGPALPAGCLPPRWWVALGEEEASLHAACTDLMAVYEG
;
A
#
# COMPACT_ATOMS: atom_id res chain seq x y z
N MET A 1 0.29 3.20 12.30
CA MET A 1 1.12 4.43 12.17
C MET A 1 1.86 4.55 10.84
N GLN A 2 2.57 3.53 10.33
CA GLN A 2 3.34 3.71 9.08
C GLN A 2 2.46 3.98 7.85
N HIS A 3 1.32 3.28 7.70
CA HIS A 3 0.36 3.53 6.62
C HIS A 3 -0.31 4.90 6.70
N SER A 4 -0.54 5.46 7.91
CA SER A 4 -1.10 6.81 8.05
C SER A 4 -0.09 7.88 7.61
N HIS A 5 1.18 7.75 8.01
CA HIS A 5 2.24 8.66 7.53
C HIS A 5 2.44 8.56 6.01
N LEU A 6 2.35 7.35 5.45
CA LEU A 6 2.43 7.13 4.01
C LEU A 6 1.31 7.87 3.27
N ARG A 7 0.05 7.76 3.73
CA ARG A 7 -1.09 8.45 3.10
C ARG A 7 -0.96 9.96 3.15
N ILE A 8 -0.56 10.52 4.30
CA ILE A 8 -0.33 11.97 4.46
C ILE A 8 0.78 12.44 3.51
N ALA A 9 1.91 11.73 3.47
CA ALA A 9 3.02 12.07 2.59
C ALA A 9 2.66 11.91 1.10
N ALA A 10 1.93 10.86 0.71
CA ALA A 10 1.47 10.64 -0.65
C ALA A 10 0.53 11.76 -1.13
N ALA A 11 -0.41 12.18 -0.29
CA ALA A 11 -1.29 13.32 -0.58
C ALA A 11 -0.48 14.60 -0.78
N ARG A 12 0.53 14.84 0.06
CA ARG A 12 1.39 16.03 -0.04
C ARG A 12 2.27 16.05 -1.29
N LEU A 13 2.66 14.87 -1.77
CA LEU A 13 3.41 14.68 -3.01
C LEU A 13 2.52 14.65 -4.26
N GLU A 14 1.19 14.78 -4.10
CA GLU A 14 0.20 14.74 -5.18
C GLU A 14 0.36 13.47 -6.04
N LEU A 15 0.49 12.32 -5.38
CA LEU A 15 0.61 11.04 -6.06
C LEU A 15 -0.74 10.60 -6.61
N SER A 16 -0.73 9.92 -7.78
CA SER A 16 -1.91 9.24 -8.28
C SER A 16 -2.36 8.11 -7.35
N ASP A 17 -3.61 7.66 -7.50
CA ASP A 17 -4.14 6.50 -6.76
C ASP A 17 -3.31 5.24 -7.02
N VAL A 18 -2.79 5.08 -8.24
CA VAL A 18 -1.92 3.96 -8.63
C VAL A 18 -0.60 3.99 -7.87
N ALA A 19 0.07 5.15 -7.82
CA ALA A 19 1.32 5.32 -7.10
C ALA A 19 1.13 5.19 -5.57
N SER A 20 0.01 5.69 -5.03
CA SER A 20 -0.34 5.57 -3.62
C SER A 20 -0.63 4.11 -3.22
N PHE A 21 -1.32 3.37 -4.08
CA PHE A 21 -1.54 1.93 -3.91
C PHE A 21 -0.23 1.15 -3.97
N ALA A 22 0.61 1.41 -4.98
CA ALA A 22 1.91 0.75 -5.12
C ALA A 22 2.80 0.99 -3.90
N ALA A 23 2.87 2.22 -3.39
CA ALA A 23 3.62 2.54 -2.18
C ALA A 23 3.10 1.76 -0.94
N SER A 24 1.77 1.65 -0.79
CA SER A 24 1.16 0.88 0.29
C SER A 24 1.46 -0.62 0.17
N ALA A 25 1.46 -1.16 -1.06
CA ALA A 25 1.85 -2.53 -1.37
C ALA A 25 3.31 -2.83 -1.05
N TYR A 26 4.21 -1.92 -1.41
CA TYR A 26 5.61 -2.04 -1.07
C TYR A 26 5.82 -2.03 0.44
N LEU A 27 5.19 -1.12 1.17
CA LEU A 27 5.35 -1.04 2.62
C LEU A 27 4.91 -2.33 3.32
N THR A 28 3.80 -2.91 2.88
CA THR A 28 3.28 -4.17 3.41
C THR A 28 4.22 -5.34 3.12
N ARG A 29 4.71 -5.46 1.89
CA ARG A 29 5.68 -6.51 1.51
C ARG A 29 7.03 -6.35 2.20
N TYR A 30 7.43 -5.11 2.44
CA TYR A 30 8.69 -4.79 3.09
C TYR A 30 8.65 -5.06 4.60
N ALA A 31 7.48 -4.98 5.23
CA ALA A 31 7.27 -5.38 6.61
C ALA A 31 7.30 -6.90 6.82
N THR A 32 6.83 -7.69 5.84
CA THR A 32 6.80 -9.16 5.93
C THR A 32 8.10 -9.84 5.50
N SER A 33 8.90 -9.17 4.67
CA SER A 33 10.23 -9.62 4.24
C SER A 33 11.27 -8.56 4.60
N PRO A 34 11.72 -8.52 5.88
CA PRO A 34 12.75 -7.58 6.28
C PRO A 34 14.05 -7.91 5.54
N PRO A 35 14.74 -6.91 4.97
CA PRO A 35 16.04 -7.14 4.34
C PRO A 35 17.03 -7.66 5.38
N PRO A 36 18.06 -8.42 4.96
CA PRO A 36 19.13 -8.84 5.87
C PRO A 36 19.71 -7.60 6.57
N PRO A 37 20.07 -7.72 7.86
CA PRO A 37 20.60 -6.60 8.62
C PRO A 37 21.77 -5.98 7.85
N MET A 38 21.71 -4.67 7.66
CA MET A 38 22.77 -3.94 6.98
C MET A 38 24.09 -4.15 7.76
N PRO A 39 25.24 -4.27 7.07
CA PRO A 39 26.52 -4.28 7.76
C PRO A 39 26.61 -2.98 8.59
N ALA A 40 26.67 -3.13 9.90
CA ALA A 40 26.73 -2.01 10.82
C ALA A 40 27.92 -1.12 10.43
N ALA A 41 27.65 0.12 10.05
CA ALA A 41 28.68 1.14 10.07
C ALA A 41 29.13 1.26 11.53
N ALA A 42 30.35 0.83 11.80
CA ALA A 42 30.93 0.80 13.15
C ALA A 42 30.88 2.20 13.78
N THR A 43 29.90 2.43 14.65
CA THR A 43 29.87 3.57 15.56
C THR A 43 30.21 3.06 16.95
N ALA A 44 31.50 3.10 17.25
CA ALA A 44 32.00 2.99 18.62
C ALA A 44 31.48 4.18 19.45
N GLY A 45 30.88 3.92 20.60
CA GLY A 45 30.42 4.97 21.50
C GLY A 45 29.51 4.48 22.61
N SER A 46 30.10 3.83 23.61
CA SER A 46 29.50 3.53 24.91
C SER A 46 28.76 4.74 25.51
N ARG A 47 27.50 4.57 25.94
CA ARG A 47 26.91 5.21 27.13
C ARG A 47 25.54 4.59 27.45
N ASP A 48 25.55 3.75 28.47
CA ASP A 48 24.37 3.14 29.10
C ASP A 48 23.64 4.21 29.94
N GLY A 49 22.32 4.33 29.76
CA GLY A 49 21.45 5.25 30.55
C GLY A 49 20.42 6.07 29.77
N GLY A 50 20.49 6.11 28.43
CA GLY A 50 19.50 6.76 27.55
C GLY A 50 18.90 5.83 26.49
N ALA A 51 19.09 4.52 26.67
CA ALA A 51 18.91 3.50 25.64
C ALA A 51 17.45 3.35 25.16
N GLU A 52 16.44 3.48 26.02
CA GLU A 52 15.03 3.32 25.63
C GLU A 52 14.50 4.48 24.77
N ALA A 53 14.82 5.74 25.14
CA ALA A 53 14.42 6.90 24.36
C ALA A 53 15.19 7.01 23.02
N ALA A 54 16.46 6.62 23.02
CA ALA A 54 17.28 6.53 21.81
C ALA A 54 16.77 5.41 20.88
N ALA A 55 16.47 4.22 21.42
CA ALA A 55 15.92 3.10 20.64
C ALA A 55 14.56 3.44 20.01
N GLY A 56 13.69 4.18 20.73
CA GLY A 56 12.43 4.67 20.19
C GLY A 56 12.60 5.65 19.04
N ALA A 57 13.55 6.59 19.16
CA ALA A 57 13.85 7.57 18.12
C ALA A 57 14.48 6.92 16.88
N ASP A 58 15.37 5.95 17.07
CA ASP A 58 16.01 5.20 15.98
C ASP A 58 14.98 4.34 15.22
N ALA A 59 14.07 3.67 15.94
CA ALA A 59 13.00 2.87 15.34
C ALA A 59 11.99 3.73 14.53
N GLU A 60 11.69 4.94 15.03
CA GLU A 60 10.82 5.90 14.33
C GLU A 60 11.49 6.45 13.07
N GLU A 61 12.78 6.75 13.15
CA GLU A 61 13.57 7.21 11.99
C GLU A 61 13.70 6.11 10.93
N GLU A 62 13.90 4.87 11.34
CA GLU A 62 13.90 3.72 10.44
C GLU A 62 12.52 3.49 9.82
N ALA A 63 11.44 3.60 10.59
CA ALA A 63 10.07 3.55 10.07
C ALA A 63 9.81 4.65 9.01
N ALA A 64 10.27 5.88 9.25
CA ALA A 64 10.18 6.98 8.29
C ALA A 64 10.99 6.68 7.02
N ALA A 65 12.22 6.18 7.15
CA ALA A 65 13.05 5.82 6.00
C ALA A 65 12.41 4.71 5.14
N ARG A 66 11.78 3.71 5.77
CA ARG A 66 11.02 2.65 5.07
C ARG A 66 9.84 3.23 4.29
N VAL A 67 9.03 4.10 4.90
CA VAL A 67 7.89 4.76 4.23
C VAL A 67 8.37 5.60 3.05
N GLY A 68 9.44 6.39 3.24
CA GLY A 68 10.03 7.19 2.18
C GLY A 68 10.52 6.34 1.01
N ALA A 69 11.19 5.21 1.29
CA ALA A 69 11.69 4.31 0.25
C ALA A 69 10.54 3.71 -0.58
N CYS A 70 9.44 3.31 0.06
CA CYS A 70 8.26 2.80 -0.62
C CYS A 70 7.62 3.86 -1.54
N LEU A 71 7.49 5.10 -1.06
CA LEU A 71 6.98 6.22 -1.87
C LEU A 71 7.91 6.52 -3.05
N PHE A 72 9.22 6.60 -2.82
CA PHE A 72 10.20 6.94 -3.84
C PHE A 72 10.29 5.88 -4.93
N ALA A 73 10.28 4.60 -4.55
CA ALA A 73 10.25 3.48 -5.50
C ALA A 73 8.93 3.46 -6.30
N ALA A 74 7.78 3.68 -5.64
CA ALA A 74 6.47 3.67 -6.30
C ALA A 74 6.33 4.81 -7.32
N CYS A 75 6.81 6.01 -6.97
CA CYS A 75 6.87 7.15 -7.90
C CYS A 75 7.63 6.79 -9.18
N LYS A 76 8.76 6.08 -9.07
CA LYS A 76 9.53 5.64 -10.23
C LYS A 76 8.81 4.55 -11.03
N ALA A 77 8.26 3.55 -10.35
CA ALA A 77 7.56 2.43 -11.00
C ALA A 77 6.28 2.87 -11.74
N CYS A 78 5.62 3.94 -11.27
CA CYS A 78 4.39 4.47 -11.87
C CYS A 78 4.63 5.64 -12.82
N GLU A 79 5.88 5.89 -13.27
CA GLU A 79 6.23 7.00 -14.18
C GLU A 79 5.83 8.38 -13.65
N GLN A 80 5.83 8.56 -12.33
CA GLN A 80 5.58 9.82 -11.63
C GLN A 80 6.75 10.21 -10.71
N PRO A 81 8.00 10.31 -11.22
CA PRO A 81 9.17 10.50 -10.36
C PRO A 81 9.09 11.79 -9.54
N ARG A 82 9.50 11.70 -8.27
CA ARG A 82 9.64 12.83 -7.33
C ARG A 82 11.10 12.99 -6.94
N ARG A 83 11.54 14.19 -6.60
CA ARG A 83 12.92 14.39 -6.12
C ARG A 83 13.06 13.78 -4.73
N ALA A 84 14.20 13.18 -4.43
CA ALA A 84 14.47 12.63 -3.09
C ALA A 84 14.26 13.66 -1.98
N ARG A 85 14.58 14.93 -2.24
CA ARG A 85 14.34 16.03 -1.30
C ARG A 85 12.86 16.20 -0.94
N ASP A 86 11.98 16.12 -1.93
CA ASP A 86 10.55 16.32 -1.72
C ASP A 86 9.97 15.15 -0.91
N VAL A 87 10.42 13.92 -1.20
CA VAL A 87 10.01 12.72 -0.44
C VAL A 87 10.48 12.78 1.01
N VAL A 88 11.76 13.10 1.25
CA VAL A 88 12.31 13.24 2.63
C VAL A 88 11.54 14.30 3.42
N ASN A 89 11.24 15.43 2.80
CA ASN A 89 10.49 16.51 3.44
C ASN A 89 9.04 16.10 3.72
N ALA A 90 8.36 15.45 2.76
CA ALA A 90 6.98 15.02 2.91
C ALA A 90 6.82 13.99 4.05
N VAL A 91 7.73 13.01 4.13
CA VAL A 91 7.71 11.99 5.17
C VAL A 91 8.06 12.59 6.54
N HIS A 92 9.05 13.47 6.61
CA HIS A 92 9.39 14.14 7.86
C HIS A 92 8.23 14.98 8.39
N LEU A 93 7.59 15.75 7.51
CA LEU A 93 6.42 16.56 7.86
C LEU A 93 5.27 15.66 8.32
N ALA A 94 5.03 14.53 7.65
CA ALA A 94 3.99 13.58 8.04
C ALA A 94 4.24 12.93 9.41
N ALA A 95 5.50 12.70 9.78
CA ALA A 95 5.87 12.09 11.06
C ALA A 95 5.99 13.08 12.22
N ARG A 96 6.50 14.30 11.96
CA ARG A 96 6.86 15.28 13.01
C ARG A 96 6.00 16.56 12.99
N GLY A 97 5.23 16.79 11.94
CA GLY A 97 4.43 18.02 11.77
C GLY A 97 5.27 19.27 11.45
N GLU A 98 6.58 19.14 11.25
CA GLU A 98 7.50 20.26 10.99
C GLU A 98 8.28 20.10 9.67
N VAL A 99 8.76 21.23 9.15
CA VAL A 99 9.60 21.28 7.94
C VAL A 99 11.06 21.02 8.32
N LEU A 100 11.74 20.19 7.52
CA LEU A 100 13.15 19.88 7.76
C LEU A 100 14.02 21.09 7.44
N ARG A 101 14.68 21.66 8.46
CA ARG A 101 15.55 22.83 8.32
C ARG A 101 17.05 22.50 8.35
N ASP A 102 17.42 21.41 9.03
CA ASP A 102 18.81 21.02 9.21
C ASP A 102 19.37 20.24 8.00
N SER A 103 20.48 20.74 7.44
CA SER A 103 21.16 20.14 6.30
C SER A 103 21.78 18.78 6.65
N ARG A 104 22.35 18.64 7.85
CA ARG A 104 23.02 17.38 8.25
C ARG A 104 22.00 16.25 8.41
N THR A 105 20.88 16.53 9.06
CA THR A 105 19.75 15.60 9.20
C THR A 105 19.15 15.24 7.84
N TYR A 106 19.05 16.21 6.92
CA TYR A 106 18.63 15.94 5.54
C TYR A 106 19.52 14.92 4.84
N TRP A 107 20.85 15.12 4.85
CA TRP A 107 21.78 14.18 4.20
C TRP A 107 21.70 12.79 4.81
N ARG A 108 21.66 12.68 6.14
CA ARG A 108 21.48 11.39 6.84
C ARG A 108 20.21 10.67 6.38
N ARG A 109 19.07 11.37 6.33
CA ARG A 109 17.78 10.78 5.94
C ARG A 109 17.72 10.44 4.46
N LYS A 110 18.36 11.24 3.61
CA LYS A 110 18.50 10.94 2.17
C LYS A 110 19.33 9.67 1.98
N ASP A 111 20.43 9.51 2.70
CA ASP A 111 21.26 8.29 2.59
C ASP A 111 20.49 7.06 3.08
N ALA A 112 19.76 7.17 4.20
CA ALA A 112 18.87 6.13 4.68
C ALA A 112 17.78 5.78 3.66
N LEU A 113 17.14 6.79 3.05
CA LEU A 113 16.14 6.61 1.99
C LEU A 113 16.69 5.75 0.84
N LEU A 114 17.88 6.08 0.33
CA LEU A 114 18.50 5.37 -0.79
C LEU A 114 18.91 3.94 -0.41
N GLN A 115 19.38 3.73 0.81
CA GLN A 115 19.71 2.39 1.31
C GLN A 115 18.46 1.51 1.46
N HIS A 116 17.39 2.05 2.05
CA HIS A 116 16.13 1.33 2.20
C HIS A 116 15.48 1.05 0.84
N GLU A 117 15.62 1.95 -0.14
CA GLU A 117 15.16 1.69 -1.49
C GLU A 117 15.83 0.46 -2.12
N GLN A 118 17.16 0.35 -2.03
CA GLN A 118 17.87 -0.81 -2.56
C GLN A 118 17.45 -2.11 -1.87
N SER A 119 17.22 -2.04 -0.56
CA SER A 119 16.72 -3.15 0.23
C SER A 119 15.28 -3.54 -0.14
N LEU A 120 14.42 -2.55 -0.38
CA LEU A 120 13.06 -2.77 -0.87
C LEU A 120 13.06 -3.46 -2.23
N LEU A 121 13.85 -2.98 -3.20
CA LEU A 121 13.91 -3.58 -4.54
C LEU A 121 14.37 -5.05 -4.49
N ARG A 122 15.32 -5.38 -3.62
CA ARG A 122 15.74 -6.76 -3.36
C ARG A 122 14.60 -7.60 -2.76
N ALA A 123 13.88 -7.06 -1.77
CA ALA A 123 12.72 -7.74 -1.17
C ALA A 123 11.57 -7.95 -2.16
N LEU A 124 11.43 -7.06 -3.16
CA LEU A 124 10.45 -7.19 -4.24
C LEU A 124 10.90 -8.15 -5.35
N GLY A 125 12.15 -8.62 -5.35
CA GLY A 125 12.71 -9.45 -6.42
C GLY A 125 12.95 -8.67 -7.72
N PHE A 126 13.14 -7.35 -7.63
CA PHE A 126 13.25 -6.44 -8.78
C PHE A 126 12.04 -6.41 -9.71
N GLU A 127 10.88 -6.86 -9.23
CA GLU A 127 9.59 -6.76 -9.93
C GLU A 127 8.73 -5.69 -9.21
N PRO A 128 8.92 -4.39 -9.52
CA PRO A 128 8.16 -3.33 -8.89
C PRO A 128 6.74 -3.21 -9.47
N ALA A 129 6.37 -3.95 -10.52
CA ALA A 129 5.05 -3.83 -11.12
C ALA A 129 3.95 -4.16 -10.10
N VAL A 130 3.15 -3.14 -9.73
CA VAL A 130 1.95 -3.32 -8.93
C VAL A 130 0.76 -3.00 -9.82
N HIS A 131 -0.09 -4.01 -10.00
CA HIS A 131 -1.33 -3.84 -10.73
C HIS A 131 -2.45 -3.54 -9.74
N PRO A 132 -3.01 -2.32 -9.74
CA PRO A 132 -4.15 -2.00 -8.90
C PRO A 132 -5.38 -2.84 -9.27
N PRO A 133 -6.24 -3.15 -8.28
CA PRO A 133 -7.36 -4.08 -8.48
C PRO A 133 -8.37 -3.60 -9.51
N HIS A 134 -8.47 -2.29 -9.76
CA HIS A 134 -9.43 -1.72 -10.73
C HIS A 134 -9.24 -2.29 -12.14
N ARG A 135 -8.00 -2.55 -12.58
CA ARG A 135 -7.76 -3.05 -13.95
C ARG A 135 -8.32 -4.46 -14.13
N LEU A 136 -8.17 -5.32 -13.11
CA LEU A 136 -8.74 -6.67 -13.11
C LEU A 136 -10.26 -6.62 -12.91
N LEU A 137 -10.73 -5.73 -12.05
CA LEU A 137 -12.15 -5.52 -11.80
C LEU A 137 -12.92 -5.20 -13.08
N TYR A 138 -12.46 -4.24 -13.89
CA TYR A 138 -13.16 -3.90 -15.13
C TYR A 138 -13.18 -5.06 -16.13
N ASN A 139 -12.09 -5.84 -16.21
CA ASN A 139 -12.05 -7.04 -17.03
C ASN A 139 -13.09 -8.10 -16.56
N TYR A 140 -13.21 -8.29 -15.25
CA TYR A 140 -14.17 -9.22 -14.66
C TYR A 140 -15.62 -8.76 -14.87
N LEU A 141 -15.91 -7.49 -14.58
CA LEU A 141 -17.23 -6.90 -14.81
C LEU A 141 -17.65 -7.00 -16.28
N HIS A 142 -16.71 -6.76 -17.21
CA HIS A 142 -16.96 -6.91 -18.64
C HIS A 142 -17.22 -8.37 -19.02
N ALA A 143 -16.41 -9.31 -18.53
CA ALA A 143 -16.61 -10.75 -18.77
C ALA A 143 -17.96 -11.26 -18.24
N LEU A 144 -18.41 -10.72 -17.10
CA LEU A 144 -19.69 -11.06 -16.47
C LEU A 144 -20.88 -10.32 -17.05
N ARG A 145 -20.66 -9.37 -17.98
CA ARG A 145 -21.70 -8.47 -18.51
C ARG A 145 -22.51 -7.79 -17.40
N ALA A 146 -21.80 -7.35 -16.36
CA ALA A 146 -22.38 -6.77 -15.17
C ALA A 146 -23.17 -5.47 -15.50
N PRO A 147 -24.31 -5.22 -14.82
CA PRO A 147 -25.06 -3.98 -14.99
C PRO A 147 -24.28 -2.77 -14.48
N PRO A 148 -24.53 -1.56 -15.01
CA PRO A 148 -23.75 -0.37 -14.68
C PRO A 148 -23.76 -0.02 -13.18
N GLN A 149 -24.89 -0.26 -12.50
CA GLN A 149 -25.02 -0.04 -11.05
C GLN A 149 -24.04 -0.90 -10.25
N LEU A 150 -23.88 -2.17 -10.65
CA LEU A 150 -22.92 -3.09 -10.03
C LEU A 150 -21.49 -2.64 -10.31
N CYS A 151 -21.20 -2.22 -11.54
CA CYS A 151 -19.88 -1.72 -11.92
C CYS A 151 -19.45 -0.52 -11.08
N THR A 152 -20.34 0.47 -10.90
CA THR A 152 -20.05 1.67 -10.12
C THR A 152 -19.77 1.34 -8.65
N LEU A 153 -20.63 0.52 -8.02
CA LEU A 153 -20.43 0.16 -6.62
C LEU A 153 -19.19 -0.71 -6.41
N ALA A 154 -18.97 -1.70 -7.27
CA ALA A 154 -17.78 -2.56 -7.17
C ALA A 154 -16.49 -1.75 -7.36
N ALA A 155 -16.49 -0.75 -8.24
CA ALA A 155 -15.35 0.15 -8.42
C ALA A 155 -15.09 1.01 -7.17
N ALA A 156 -16.15 1.52 -6.53
CA ALA A 156 -16.02 2.24 -5.27
C ALA A 156 -15.41 1.35 -4.17
N ILE A 157 -15.95 0.14 -3.98
CA ILE A 157 -15.44 -0.83 -3.00
C ILE A 157 -13.97 -1.20 -3.27
N ALA A 158 -13.60 -1.42 -4.53
CA ALA A 158 -12.21 -1.75 -4.88
C ALA A 158 -11.23 -0.58 -4.64
N ASN A 159 -11.69 0.67 -4.77
CA ASN A 159 -10.89 1.85 -4.44
C ASN A 159 -10.70 1.97 -2.92
N ASP A 160 -11.75 1.73 -2.13
CA ASP A 160 -11.65 1.73 -0.68
C ASP A 160 -10.74 0.60 -0.19
N ALA A 161 -10.84 -0.57 -0.82
CA ALA A 161 -9.92 -1.70 -0.60
C ALA A 161 -8.46 -1.31 -0.87
N ALA A 162 -8.19 -0.59 -1.96
CA ALA A 162 -6.85 -0.13 -2.31
C ALA A 162 -6.24 0.79 -1.23
N ALA A 163 -7.08 1.46 -0.43
CA ALA A 163 -6.65 2.32 0.66
C ALA A 163 -6.45 1.57 2.00
N SER A 164 -6.81 0.28 2.09
CA SER A 164 -6.69 -0.56 3.28
C SER A 164 -5.44 -1.46 3.23
N ALA A 165 -4.68 -1.49 4.33
CA ALA A 165 -3.46 -2.29 4.46
C ALA A 165 -3.71 -3.80 4.40
N ASP A 166 -4.92 -4.24 4.75
CA ASP A 166 -5.30 -5.66 4.78
C ASP A 166 -5.60 -6.19 3.39
N CYS A 167 -6.24 -5.38 2.57
CA CYS A 167 -6.53 -5.70 1.18
C CYS A 167 -5.25 -5.79 0.35
N VAL A 168 -4.28 -4.92 0.63
CA VAL A 168 -2.97 -4.91 -0.04
C VAL A 168 -2.16 -6.21 0.11
N ARG A 169 -2.45 -7.04 1.13
CA ARG A 169 -1.82 -8.36 1.31
C ARG A 169 -2.40 -9.44 0.38
N ARG A 170 -3.63 -9.25 -0.11
CA ARG A 170 -4.33 -10.24 -0.94
C ARG A 170 -3.95 -10.07 -2.42
N ARG A 171 -4.15 -11.15 -3.19
CA ARG A 171 -4.00 -11.10 -4.66
C ARG A 171 -4.99 -10.08 -5.23
N PRO A 172 -4.57 -9.18 -6.15
CA PRO A 172 -5.47 -8.21 -6.77
C PRO A 172 -6.69 -8.83 -7.47
N SER A 173 -6.54 -10.06 -8.00
CA SER A 173 -7.63 -10.85 -8.59
C SER A 173 -8.73 -11.16 -7.56
N LEU A 174 -8.33 -11.60 -6.36
CA LEU A 174 -9.24 -11.95 -5.28
C LEU A 174 -9.97 -10.72 -4.75
N ILE A 175 -9.28 -9.58 -4.63
CA ILE A 175 -9.89 -8.31 -4.21
C ILE A 175 -10.95 -7.85 -5.22
N ALA A 176 -10.64 -7.92 -6.52
CA ALA A 176 -11.58 -7.57 -7.58
C ALA A 176 -12.83 -8.46 -7.55
N ALA A 177 -12.65 -9.78 -7.36
CA ALA A 177 -13.78 -10.71 -7.22
C ALA A 177 -14.58 -10.42 -5.93
N ALA A 178 -13.91 -10.18 -4.80
CA ALA A 178 -14.57 -9.87 -3.54
C ALA A 178 -15.36 -8.56 -3.61
N ALA A 179 -14.83 -7.53 -4.29
CA ALA A 179 -15.54 -6.27 -4.51
C ALA A 179 -16.83 -6.46 -5.33
N ILE A 180 -16.81 -7.31 -6.36
CA ILE A 180 -18.02 -7.65 -7.15
C ILE A 180 -19.01 -8.41 -6.27
N ALA A 181 -18.55 -9.40 -5.52
CA ALA A 181 -19.41 -10.22 -4.66
C ALA A 181 -20.08 -9.37 -3.57
N LEU A 182 -19.32 -8.49 -2.92
CA LEU A 182 -19.83 -7.58 -1.90
C LEU A 182 -20.79 -6.56 -2.50
N ALA A 183 -20.46 -5.94 -3.64
CA ALA A 183 -21.35 -5.02 -4.33
C ALA A 183 -22.67 -5.69 -4.74
N ALA A 184 -22.61 -6.94 -5.22
CA ALA A 184 -23.80 -7.71 -5.59
C ALA A 184 -24.67 -8.03 -4.38
N ALA A 185 -24.06 -8.37 -3.23
CA ALA A 185 -24.78 -8.60 -1.99
C ALA A 185 -25.46 -7.31 -1.47
N LEU A 186 -24.78 -6.17 -1.53
CA LEU A 186 -25.31 -4.88 -1.08
C LEU A 186 -26.44 -4.37 -1.99
N LEU A 187 -26.32 -4.56 -3.30
CA LEU A 187 -27.34 -4.14 -4.27
C LEU A 187 -28.51 -5.11 -4.40
N GLY A 188 -28.44 -6.32 -3.81
CA GLY A 188 -29.40 -7.42 -3.93
C GLY A 188 -30.77 -7.11 -4.56
N PRO A 189 -31.64 -6.30 -3.92
CA PRO A 189 -32.99 -6.00 -4.42
C PRO A 189 -33.05 -5.11 -5.67
N ALA A 190 -32.00 -4.36 -5.98
CA ALA A 190 -31.90 -3.47 -7.13
C ALA A 190 -31.32 -4.15 -8.39
N LEU A 191 -30.77 -5.36 -8.27
CA LEU A 191 -30.18 -6.07 -9.39
C LEU A 191 -31.21 -6.90 -10.16
N PRO A 192 -31.10 -6.98 -11.50
CA PRO A 192 -31.90 -7.92 -12.28
C PRO A 192 -31.68 -9.36 -11.80
N ALA A 193 -32.75 -10.13 -11.70
CA ALA A 193 -32.67 -11.54 -11.32
C ALA A 193 -31.74 -12.30 -12.28
N GLY A 194 -30.76 -13.02 -11.72
CA GLY A 194 -29.79 -13.78 -12.52
C GLY A 194 -28.74 -12.94 -13.27
N CYS A 195 -28.52 -11.67 -12.87
CA CYS A 195 -27.49 -10.83 -13.50
C CYS A 195 -26.06 -11.40 -13.41
N LEU A 196 -25.79 -12.25 -12.42
CA LEU A 196 -24.53 -12.98 -12.28
C LEU A 196 -24.80 -14.49 -12.39
N PRO A 197 -23.97 -15.22 -13.17
CA PRO A 197 -24.05 -16.68 -13.20
C PRO A 197 -23.82 -17.30 -11.81
N PRO A 198 -24.41 -18.48 -11.52
CA PRO A 198 -24.08 -19.20 -10.30
C PRO A 198 -22.60 -19.55 -10.27
N ARG A 199 -21.94 -19.34 -9.12
CA ARG A 199 -20.50 -19.63 -8.91
C ARG A 199 -19.56 -18.97 -9.94
N TRP A 200 -19.92 -17.78 -10.42
CA TRP A 200 -19.13 -17.03 -11.41
C TRP A 200 -17.65 -16.84 -11.02
N TRP A 201 -17.33 -16.78 -9.73
CA TRP A 201 -15.95 -16.66 -9.21
C TRP A 201 -15.05 -17.84 -9.59
N VAL A 202 -15.61 -19.03 -9.82
CA VAL A 202 -14.85 -20.21 -10.26
C VAL A 202 -14.26 -20.01 -11.66
N ALA A 203 -15.01 -19.34 -12.54
CA ALA A 203 -14.51 -18.99 -13.88
C ALA A 203 -13.34 -17.98 -13.83
N LEU A 204 -13.18 -17.27 -12.71
CA LEU A 204 -12.06 -16.36 -12.45
C LEU A 204 -10.91 -17.03 -11.71
N GLY A 205 -11.01 -18.33 -11.41
CA GLY A 205 -10.00 -19.10 -10.69
C GLY A 205 -9.93 -18.80 -9.19
N GLU A 206 -11.01 -18.30 -8.60
CA GLU A 206 -11.07 -18.02 -7.16
C GLU A 206 -11.93 -19.06 -6.41
N GLU A 207 -11.56 -19.35 -5.16
CA GLU A 207 -12.27 -20.28 -4.28
C GLU A 207 -13.28 -19.54 -3.40
N GLU A 208 -14.38 -20.21 -3.06
CA GLU A 208 -15.48 -19.63 -2.26
C GLU A 208 -15.02 -19.22 -0.85
N ALA A 209 -14.20 -20.05 -0.18
CA ALA A 209 -13.67 -19.72 1.15
C ALA A 209 -12.76 -18.49 1.12
N SER A 210 -11.88 -18.40 0.10
CA SER A 210 -10.99 -17.25 -0.10
C SER A 210 -11.77 -15.98 -0.41
N LEU A 211 -12.82 -16.09 -1.22
CA LEU A 211 -13.71 -14.99 -1.57
C LEU A 211 -14.46 -14.48 -0.35
N HIS A 212 -15.05 -15.37 0.45
CA HIS A 212 -15.78 -15.01 1.65
C HIS A 212 -14.89 -14.29 2.67
N ALA A 213 -13.69 -14.83 2.93
CA ALA A 213 -12.72 -14.18 3.81
C ALA A 213 -12.31 -12.79 3.31
N ALA A 214 -12.13 -12.63 2.00
CA ALA A 214 -11.82 -11.32 1.41
C ALA A 214 -13.00 -10.34 1.53
N CYS A 215 -14.24 -10.79 1.38
CA CYS A 215 -15.42 -9.95 1.61
C CYS A 215 -15.52 -9.49 3.08
N THR A 216 -15.23 -10.37 4.04
CA THR A 216 -15.20 -10.01 5.47
C THR A 216 -14.14 -8.94 5.74
N ASP A 217 -12.93 -9.11 5.20
CA ASP A 217 -11.87 -8.11 5.35
C ASP A 217 -12.26 -6.76 4.72
N LEU A 218 -12.93 -6.78 3.55
CA LEU A 218 -13.44 -5.57 2.91
C LEU A 218 -14.52 -4.88 3.73
N MET A 219 -15.45 -5.64 4.31
CA MET A 219 -16.47 -5.09 5.20
C MET A 219 -15.87 -4.47 6.45
N ALA A 220 -14.83 -5.06 7.02
CA ALA A 220 -14.14 -4.52 8.19
C ALA A 220 -13.55 -3.12 7.94
N VAL A 221 -13.26 -2.76 6.68
CA VAL A 221 -12.85 -1.38 6.33
C VAL A 221 -13.96 -0.36 6.58
N TYR A 222 -15.23 -0.77 6.51
CA TYR A 222 -16.39 0.10 6.73
C TYR A 222 -16.92 0.06 8.17
N GLU A 223 -16.45 -0.88 9.00
CA GLU A 223 -16.89 -1.06 10.39
C GLU A 223 -16.01 -0.32 11.41
N GLY A 224 -14.88 0.25 10.98
CA GLY A 224 -13.92 1.00 11.83
C GLY A 224 -13.92 2.50 11.56
#